data_AF-A0A7C4JP15-F1
#
_entry.id   AF-A0A7C4JP15-F1
#
_cell.length_a   1.000
_cell.length_b   1.000
_cell.length_c   1.000
_cell.angle_alpha   90.00
_cell.angle_beta   90.00
_cell.angle_gamma   90.00
#
_symmetry.space_group_name_H-M   'P 1'
#
loop_
_entity.id
_entity.type
_entity.pdbx_description
1 polymer ?
#
loop_
_entity_poly.entity_id
_entity_poly.type
_entity_poly.pdbx_seq_one_letter_code
_entity_poly.pdbx_strand_id
1 'polypeptide(L)'
;MVGCRASKHVSATLRWSPAVFCIRQIESELDRGHSIIRDREGVNLKSLKIKRETLEFILGAAKSVYPREFAGLLRKRKELIEEVLILPGTLSSNDSAVLRLHMLPMDPSVCGSVHSHPSSSFAPSASDIQFFGKFGSIHIIVAYPYDQKSWAAYNHRGERIPLEVVP
;
A
#
# COMPACT_ATOMS: atom_id res chain seq x y z
N MET A 1 -71.00 19.00 15.71
CA MET A 1 -70.05 18.28 16.58
C MET A 1 -68.69 18.93 16.42
N VAL A 2 -68.12 19.36 17.56
CA VAL A 2 -66.68 19.48 17.91
C VAL A 2 -65.71 19.89 16.79
N GLY A 3 -64.94 20.98 16.87
CA GLY A 3 -64.65 21.89 17.96
C GLY A 3 -63.52 22.88 17.60
N CYS A 4 -63.44 23.93 18.43
CA CYS A 4 -62.30 24.81 18.76
C CYS A 4 -61.51 25.49 17.62
N ARG A 5 -61.70 26.81 17.39
CA ARG A 5 -61.01 27.94 18.07
C ARG A 5 -59.52 27.69 18.34
N ALA A 6 -58.63 28.47 17.73
CA ALA A 6 -58.12 29.71 18.33
C ALA A 6 -57.10 30.40 17.41
N SER A 7 -57.39 31.68 17.13
CA SER A 7 -56.47 32.70 16.62
C SER A 7 -55.26 32.89 17.56
N LYS A 8 -54.12 33.31 16.99
CA LYS A 8 -53.41 34.53 17.41
C LYS A 8 -52.16 34.76 16.55
N HIS A 9 -52.08 35.96 15.99
CA HIS A 9 -50.86 36.65 15.60
C HIS A 9 -49.79 36.59 16.71
N VAL A 10 -48.51 36.66 16.32
CA VAL A 10 -47.55 37.71 16.76
C VAL A 10 -46.24 37.51 16.00
N SER A 11 -45.79 38.60 15.37
CA SER A 11 -44.45 38.81 14.82
C SER A 11 -43.43 38.87 15.95
N ALA A 12 -42.30 38.17 15.84
CA ALA A 12 -41.13 38.44 16.66
C ALA A 12 -39.84 38.00 15.96
N THR A 13 -39.11 39.01 15.48
CA THR A 13 -37.67 39.00 15.25
C THR A 13 -36.90 38.35 16.41
N LEU A 14 -36.11 37.30 16.12
CA LEU A 14 -34.99 36.87 16.96
C LEU A 14 -33.79 36.62 16.03
N ARG A 15 -32.88 37.59 15.91
CA ARG A 15 -31.67 37.77 16.74
C ARG A 15 -30.67 36.64 16.50
N TRP A 16 -29.79 36.89 15.53
CA TRP A 16 -28.63 36.07 15.17
C TRP A 16 -27.70 35.94 16.38
N SER A 17 -27.55 34.72 16.88
CA SER A 17 -26.55 34.39 17.90
C SER A 17 -25.26 33.94 17.19
N PRO A 18 -24.06 34.45 17.55
CA PRO A 18 -22.79 34.09 16.89
C PRO A 18 -22.43 32.59 16.99
N ALA A 19 -23.10 31.83 17.86
CA ALA A 19 -22.78 30.44 18.13
C ALA A 19 -23.31 29.44 17.09
N VAL A 20 -24.26 29.81 16.21
CA VAL A 20 -24.82 28.88 15.21
C VAL A 20 -24.01 28.88 13.91
N PHE A 21 -23.14 29.87 13.70
CA PHE A 21 -22.25 29.93 12.53
C PHE A 21 -21.06 28.94 12.65
N CYS A 22 -20.69 28.53 13.86
CA CYS A 22 -19.57 27.61 14.09
C CYS A 22 -19.90 26.14 13.74
N ILE A 23 -21.18 25.76 13.71
CA ILE A 23 -21.59 24.37 13.43
C ILE A 23 -21.84 24.15 11.93
N ARG A 24 -22.19 25.19 11.16
CA ARG A 24 -22.35 25.07 9.70
C ARG A 24 -21.06 25.12 8.90
N GLN A 25 -19.92 25.38 9.54
CA GLN A 25 -18.61 25.34 8.89
C GLN A 25 -17.88 24.00 9.10
N ILE A 26 -18.49 23.05 9.81
CA ILE A 26 -17.95 21.70 10.03
C ILE A 26 -18.58 20.66 9.07
N GLU A 27 -19.73 20.96 8.47
CA GLU A 27 -20.46 20.01 7.60
C GLU A 27 -20.15 20.13 6.09
N SER A 28 -19.24 21.02 5.66
CA SER A 28 -18.82 21.12 4.24
C SER A 28 -17.45 20.50 3.91
N GLU A 29 -16.75 19.90 4.89
CA GLU A 29 -15.51 19.14 4.68
C GLU A 29 -15.70 17.62 4.76
N LEU A 30 -16.95 17.15 4.74
CA LEU A 30 -17.32 15.73 4.84
C LEU A 30 -17.86 15.16 3.51
N ASP A 31 -17.42 15.68 2.36
CA ASP A 31 -17.77 15.11 1.05
C ASP A 31 -16.58 14.97 0.07
N ARG A 32 -15.40 14.63 0.59
CA ARG A 32 -14.33 14.01 -0.21
C ARG A 32 -13.93 12.70 0.40
N GLY A 33 -14.77 11.69 0.16
CA GLY A 33 -14.49 10.28 0.46
C GLY A 33 -13.22 9.79 -0.24
N HIS A 34 -12.07 9.97 0.42
CA HIS A 34 -10.85 9.22 0.15
C HIS A 34 -10.57 8.38 1.39
N SER A 35 -11.01 7.11 1.35
CA SER A 35 -10.62 6.11 2.36
C SER A 35 -9.09 6.06 2.45
N ILE A 36 -8.51 6.55 3.54
CA ILE A 36 -7.06 6.50 3.76
C ILE A 36 -6.75 5.11 4.30
N ILE A 37 -6.16 4.24 3.48
CA ILE A 37 -5.65 2.95 3.95
C ILE A 37 -4.26 3.22 4.52
N ARG A 38 -4.16 3.21 5.85
CA ARG A 38 -2.89 3.38 6.58
C ARG A 38 -2.35 2.02 6.98
N ASP A 39 -1.05 1.81 6.83
CA ASP A 39 -0.38 0.68 7.48
C ASP A 39 -0.19 0.92 9.00
N ARG A 40 0.42 -0.04 9.70
CA ARG A 40 0.67 0.04 11.15
C ARG A 40 1.59 1.22 11.54
N GLU A 41 2.29 1.82 10.60
CA GLU A 41 3.22 2.94 10.79
C GLU A 41 2.63 4.29 10.31
N GLY A 42 1.35 4.31 9.92
CA GLY A 42 0.66 5.52 9.49
C GLY A 42 0.91 5.93 8.04
N VAL A 43 1.52 5.08 7.22
CA VAL A 43 1.85 5.37 5.82
C VAL A 43 0.60 5.23 4.98
N ASN A 44 0.28 6.26 4.19
CA ASN A 44 -0.83 6.23 3.23
C ASN A 44 -0.45 5.32 2.06
N LEU A 45 -1.01 4.11 2.01
CA LEU A 45 -0.73 3.14 0.95
C LEU A 45 -1.19 3.63 -0.45
N LYS A 46 -2.07 4.63 -0.52
CA LYS A 46 -2.50 5.22 -1.81
C LYS A 46 -1.45 6.09 -2.50
N SER A 47 -0.40 6.51 -1.79
CA SER A 47 0.65 7.39 -2.34
C SER A 47 1.98 6.71 -2.55
N LEU A 48 2.04 5.38 -2.49
CA LEU A 48 3.27 4.62 -2.66
C LEU A 48 3.76 4.69 -4.11
N LYS A 49 5.07 4.90 -4.23
CA LYS A 49 5.78 5.06 -5.50
C LYS A 49 6.98 4.14 -5.55
N ILE A 50 7.37 3.74 -6.74
CA ILE A 50 8.65 3.06 -7.01
C ILE A 50 9.39 3.80 -8.12
N LYS A 51 10.69 4.03 -7.94
CA LYS A 51 11.52 4.55 -9.01
C LYS A 51 11.56 3.56 -10.17
N ARG A 52 11.47 4.08 -11.40
CA ARG A 52 11.52 3.28 -12.63
C ARG A 52 12.78 2.43 -12.69
N GLU A 53 13.93 3.03 -12.38
CA GLU A 53 15.23 2.34 -12.37
C GLU A 53 15.25 1.16 -11.40
N THR A 54 14.62 1.29 -10.23
CA THR A 54 14.50 0.22 -9.24
C THR A 54 13.64 -0.93 -9.77
N LEU A 55 12.51 -0.63 -10.41
CA LEU A 55 11.66 -1.65 -11.02
C LEU A 55 12.37 -2.36 -12.18
N GLU A 56 13.04 -1.61 -13.05
CA GLU A 56 13.80 -2.16 -14.17
C GLU A 56 14.96 -3.04 -13.69
N PHE A 57 15.63 -2.65 -12.61
CA PHE A 57 16.62 -3.49 -11.94
C PHE A 57 16.02 -4.81 -11.46
N ILE A 58 14.88 -4.79 -10.77
CA ILE A 58 14.19 -6.01 -10.30
C ILE A 58 13.87 -6.94 -11.47
N LEU A 59 13.28 -6.41 -12.54
CA LEU A 59 12.89 -7.18 -13.71
C LEU A 59 14.13 -7.78 -14.42
N GLY A 60 15.19 -6.99 -14.58
CA GLY A 60 16.46 -7.44 -15.15
C GLY A 60 17.13 -8.53 -14.30
N ALA A 61 17.15 -8.35 -12.97
CA ALA A 61 17.69 -9.32 -12.03
C ALA A 61 16.92 -10.64 -12.08
N ALA A 62 15.58 -10.59 -12.04
CA ALA A 62 14.71 -11.76 -12.17
C ALA A 62 14.97 -12.52 -13.47
N LYS A 63 15.07 -11.79 -14.59
CA LYS A 63 15.37 -12.39 -15.91
C LYS A 63 16.75 -13.07 -15.93
N SER A 64 17.75 -12.51 -15.24
CA SER A 64 19.12 -13.05 -15.21
C SER A 64 19.27 -14.36 -14.43
N VAL A 65 18.36 -14.63 -13.48
CA VAL A 65 18.41 -15.84 -12.64
C VAL A 65 17.39 -16.91 -13.02
N TYR A 66 16.49 -16.61 -13.96
CA TYR A 66 15.51 -17.55 -14.50
C TYR A 66 16.17 -18.89 -14.90
N PRO A 67 15.58 -20.06 -14.56
CA PRO A 67 14.27 -20.27 -13.94
C PRO A 67 14.26 -20.25 -12.40
N ARG A 68 15.34 -19.83 -11.74
CA ARG A 68 15.34 -19.67 -10.27
C ARG A 68 14.62 -18.38 -9.88
N GLU A 69 14.14 -18.32 -8.64
CA GLU A 69 13.53 -17.10 -8.12
C GLU A 69 14.60 -16.13 -7.61
N PHE A 70 14.52 -14.89 -8.08
CA PHE A 70 15.14 -13.73 -7.47
C PHE A 70 14.37 -13.37 -6.20
N ALA A 71 15.08 -12.92 -5.16
CA ALA A 71 14.46 -12.28 -4.00
C ALA A 71 15.38 -11.25 -3.34
N GLY A 72 14.76 -10.25 -2.70
CA GLY A 72 15.45 -9.16 -2.03
C GLY A 72 14.51 -8.36 -1.13
N LEU A 73 15.07 -7.31 -0.53
CA LEU A 73 14.36 -6.40 0.36
C LEU A 73 14.14 -5.05 -0.30
N LEU A 74 12.98 -4.47 -0.07
CA LEU A 74 12.64 -3.13 -0.56
C LEU A 74 13.02 -2.08 0.45
N ARG A 75 13.71 -1.04 0.00
CA ARG A 75 14.09 0.12 0.80
C ARG A 75 13.39 1.37 0.28
N LYS A 76 12.75 2.12 1.17
CA LYS A 76 11.99 3.32 0.83
C LYS A 76 12.52 4.55 1.55
N ARG A 77 12.40 5.70 0.89
CA ARG A 77 12.52 7.02 1.50
C ARG A 77 11.14 7.66 1.48
N LYS A 78 10.52 7.79 2.66
CA LYS A 78 9.11 8.18 2.82
C LYS A 78 8.19 7.22 2.03
N GLU A 79 7.47 7.70 1.02
CA GLU A 79 6.56 6.90 0.17
C GLU A 79 7.22 6.37 -1.12
N LEU A 80 8.51 6.65 -1.34
CA LEU A 80 9.24 6.25 -2.55
C LEU A 80 10.16 5.07 -2.28
N ILE A 81 9.88 3.93 -2.92
CA ILE A 81 10.78 2.78 -3.00
C ILE A 81 11.91 3.15 -3.96
N GLU A 82 13.13 3.27 -3.43
CA GLU A 82 14.28 3.75 -4.18
C GLU A 82 15.31 2.66 -4.47
N GLU A 83 15.33 1.57 -3.69
CA GLU A 83 16.40 0.57 -3.78
C GLU A 83 15.93 -0.83 -3.41
N VAL A 84 16.71 -1.82 -3.86
CA VAL A 84 16.58 -3.23 -3.47
C VAL A 84 17.87 -3.68 -2.80
N LEU A 85 17.78 -4.19 -1.58
CA LEU A 85 18.89 -4.83 -0.89
C LEU A 85 18.88 -6.32 -1.20
N ILE A 86 19.96 -6.82 -1.78
CA ILE A 86 20.16 -8.25 -2.03
C ILE A 86 20.94 -8.82 -0.84
N LEU A 87 20.32 -9.72 -0.08
CA LEU A 87 21.03 -10.40 0.99
C LEU A 87 21.88 -11.56 0.42
N PRO A 88 23.16 -11.70 0.81
CA PRO A 88 23.98 -12.82 0.41
C PRO A 88 23.35 -14.14 0.90
N GLY A 89 23.30 -15.14 0.02
CA GLY A 89 22.67 -16.45 0.33
C GLY A 89 21.16 -16.53 0.06
N THR A 90 20.54 -15.49 -0.51
CA THR A 90 19.11 -15.47 -0.90
C THR A 90 18.86 -16.13 -2.26
N LEU A 91 19.63 -17.18 -2.57
CA LEU A 91 19.39 -17.98 -3.77
C LEU A 91 18.24 -18.95 -3.46
N SER A 92 17.09 -18.69 -4.08
CA SER A 92 15.86 -19.45 -3.89
C SER A 92 15.99 -20.91 -4.32
N SER A 93 15.34 -21.79 -3.56
CA SER A 93 15.09 -23.20 -3.92
C SER A 93 13.69 -23.33 -4.56
N ASN A 94 13.44 -24.44 -5.26
CA ASN A 94 12.23 -24.75 -6.05
C ASN A 94 10.85 -24.45 -5.44
N ASP A 95 10.73 -24.18 -4.14
CA ASP A 95 9.45 -23.96 -3.46
C ASP A 95 9.37 -22.66 -2.64
N SER A 96 10.47 -21.94 -2.41
CA SER A 96 10.45 -20.70 -1.61
C SER A 96 11.80 -19.97 -1.67
N ALA A 97 11.76 -18.67 -1.95
CA ALA A 97 12.86 -17.77 -1.61
C ALA A 97 12.98 -17.65 -0.08
N VAL A 98 13.92 -18.37 0.52
CA VAL A 98 14.21 -18.26 1.95
C VAL A 98 14.97 -16.96 2.21
N LEU A 99 14.25 -15.87 2.40
CA LEU A 99 14.84 -14.65 2.91
C LEU A 99 15.24 -14.89 4.37
N ARG A 100 16.55 -14.83 4.65
CA ARG A 100 17.07 -14.97 6.02
C ARG A 100 16.76 -13.72 6.82
N LEU A 101 15.56 -13.66 7.39
CA LEU A 101 15.08 -12.51 8.18
C LEU A 101 15.96 -12.19 9.41
N HIS A 102 16.77 -13.13 9.89
CA HIS A 102 17.73 -12.87 10.98
C HIS A 102 18.96 -12.06 10.54
N MET A 103 19.17 -11.88 9.23
CA MET A 103 20.22 -11.04 8.65
C MET A 103 19.68 -9.66 8.24
N LEU A 104 18.45 -9.33 8.63
CA LEU A 104 17.89 -8.02 8.32
C LEU A 104 18.74 -6.93 8.96
N PRO A 105 19.15 -5.90 8.20
CA PRO A 105 19.75 -4.73 8.80
C PRO A 105 18.74 -4.09 9.75
N MET A 106 19.22 -3.51 10.85
CA MET A 106 18.45 -2.62 11.72
C MET A 106 18.22 -1.27 11.02
N ASP A 107 17.65 -1.31 9.82
CA ASP A 107 17.42 -0.17 8.95
C ASP A 107 15.90 0.07 8.84
N PRO A 108 15.37 1.14 9.45
CA PRO A 108 13.94 1.46 9.41
C PRO A 108 13.45 1.86 8.01
N SER A 109 14.36 2.08 7.05
CA SER A 109 13.99 2.34 5.67
C SER A 109 13.60 1.07 4.89
N VAL A 110 13.84 -0.13 5.43
CA VAL A 110 13.38 -1.38 4.82
C VAL A 110 11.89 -1.55 5.04
N CYS A 111 11.12 -1.60 3.95
CA CYS A 111 9.65 -1.58 3.99
C CYS A 111 8.99 -2.89 3.58
N GLY A 112 9.75 -3.88 3.11
CA GLY A 112 9.25 -5.21 2.81
C GLY A 112 10.11 -5.95 1.80
N SER A 113 9.50 -6.73 0.92
CA SER A 113 10.22 -7.72 0.10
C SER A 113 9.88 -7.64 -1.37
N VAL A 114 10.76 -8.18 -2.20
CA VAL A 114 10.47 -8.47 -3.60
C VAL A 114 10.94 -9.87 -3.94
N HIS A 115 10.17 -10.61 -4.72
CA HIS A 115 10.60 -11.88 -5.30
C HIS A 115 10.03 -12.11 -6.70
N SER A 116 10.61 -13.05 -7.42
CA SER A 116 10.18 -13.38 -8.79
C SER A 116 9.61 -14.79 -8.90
N HIS A 117 8.50 -14.96 -9.60
CA HIS A 117 8.02 -16.28 -9.99
C HIS A 117 8.58 -16.68 -11.38
N PRO A 118 8.91 -17.97 -11.60
CA PRO A 118 9.25 -18.48 -12.93
C PRO A 118 8.00 -18.71 -13.79
N SER A 119 6.82 -18.78 -13.16
CA SER A 119 5.53 -18.82 -13.85
C SER A 119 5.12 -17.43 -14.35
N SER A 120 4.07 -17.37 -15.19
CA SER A 120 3.48 -16.11 -15.64
C SER A 120 2.51 -15.46 -14.63
N SER A 121 2.34 -16.08 -13.46
CA SER A 121 1.49 -15.55 -12.41
C SER A 121 2.30 -14.77 -11.39
N PHE A 122 1.98 -13.49 -11.22
CA PHE A 122 2.47 -12.67 -10.11
C PHE A 122 1.52 -12.69 -8.90
N ALA A 123 0.53 -13.59 -8.86
CA ALA A 123 -0.33 -13.76 -7.71
C ALA A 123 0.41 -14.49 -6.57
N PRO A 124 0.25 -14.07 -5.31
CA PRO A 124 0.92 -14.70 -4.18
C PRO A 124 0.37 -16.11 -3.92
N SER A 125 1.25 -17.04 -3.61
CA SER A 125 0.94 -18.35 -3.04
C SER A 125 0.57 -18.25 -1.56
N ALA A 126 0.06 -19.35 -0.97
CA ALA A 126 -0.18 -19.41 0.47
C ALA A 126 1.10 -19.20 1.29
N SER A 127 2.24 -19.71 0.79
CA SER A 127 3.56 -19.52 1.40
C SER A 127 4.00 -18.06 1.36
N ASP A 128 3.74 -17.35 0.25
CA ASP A 128 4.03 -15.92 0.12
C ASP A 128 3.22 -15.11 1.11
N ILE A 129 1.91 -15.37 1.25
CA ILE A 129 1.05 -14.66 2.21
C ILE A 129 1.55 -14.90 3.65
N GLN A 130 1.96 -16.13 3.98
CA GLN A 130 2.54 -16.41 5.29
C GLN A 130 3.85 -15.64 5.50
N PHE A 131 4.68 -15.51 4.47
CA PHE A 131 5.91 -14.72 4.51
C PHE A 131 5.62 -13.22 4.66
N PHE A 132 4.61 -12.69 3.96
CA PHE A 132 4.20 -11.29 4.02
C PHE A 132 3.79 -10.88 5.44
N GLY A 133 3.13 -11.79 6.17
CA GLY A 133 2.77 -11.58 7.56
C GLY A 133 3.97 -11.49 8.53
N LYS A 134 5.17 -11.90 8.13
CA LYS A 134 6.36 -11.95 9.00
C LYS A 134 7.15 -10.64 9.03
N PHE A 135 7.17 -9.87 7.94
CA PHE A 135 8.04 -8.71 7.84
C PHE A 135 7.61 -7.72 6.74
N GLY A 136 7.61 -6.42 7.04
CA GLY A 136 7.34 -5.36 6.07
C GLY A 136 5.85 -5.12 5.82
N SER A 137 5.55 -4.04 5.08
CA SER A 137 4.19 -3.65 4.71
C SER A 137 3.93 -3.70 3.20
N ILE A 138 4.98 -3.79 2.38
CA ILE A 138 4.92 -3.75 0.92
C ILE A 138 5.69 -4.95 0.35
N HIS A 139 5.02 -5.74 -0.47
CA HIS A 139 5.60 -6.92 -1.11
C HIS A 139 5.40 -6.84 -2.62
N ILE A 140 6.47 -6.98 -3.40
CA ILE A 140 6.38 -6.98 -4.87
C ILE A 140 6.64 -8.40 -5.38
N ILE A 141 5.76 -8.87 -6.27
CA ILE A 141 5.98 -10.09 -7.04
C ILE A 141 6.16 -9.68 -8.50
N VAL A 142 7.25 -10.13 -9.12
CA VAL A 142 7.44 -10.08 -10.57
C VAL A 142 7.32 -11.48 -11.16
N ALA A 143 6.84 -11.62 -12.39
CA ALA A 143 6.61 -12.91 -13.01
C ALA A 143 7.15 -12.95 -14.44
N TYR A 144 7.41 -14.14 -14.96
CA TYR A 144 7.79 -14.32 -16.36
C TYR A 144 6.70 -13.73 -17.28
N PRO A 145 7.03 -12.98 -18.37
CA PRO A 145 8.35 -12.80 -19.00
C PRO A 145 9.20 -11.64 -18.44
N TYR A 146 8.88 -11.12 -17.24
CA TYR A 146 9.58 -10.01 -16.57
C TYR A 146 9.55 -8.71 -17.36
N ASP A 147 8.40 -8.38 -17.95
CA ASP A 147 8.17 -7.09 -18.60
C ASP A 147 7.57 -6.05 -17.63
N GLN A 148 7.40 -4.82 -18.12
CA GLN A 148 6.87 -3.69 -17.33
C GLN A 148 5.44 -3.89 -16.81
N LYS A 149 4.72 -4.91 -17.29
CA LYS A 149 3.35 -5.26 -16.88
C LYS A 149 3.29 -6.53 -16.03
N SER A 150 4.38 -7.28 -15.95
CA SER A 150 4.45 -8.61 -15.32
C SER A 150 4.81 -8.52 -13.84
N TRP A 151 4.10 -7.66 -13.10
CA TRP A 151 4.33 -7.47 -11.67
C TRP A 151 3.11 -6.91 -10.95
N ALA A 152 3.10 -7.10 -9.63
CA ALA A 152 2.13 -6.48 -8.74
C ALA A 152 2.71 -6.25 -7.35
N ALA A 153 2.13 -5.30 -6.63
CA ALA A 153 2.42 -5.02 -5.23
C ALA A 153 1.28 -5.50 -4.33
N TYR A 154 1.63 -5.96 -3.14
CA TYR A 154 0.73 -6.56 -2.15
C TYR A 154 1.04 -6.01 -0.76
N ASN A 155 0.03 -5.98 0.11
CA ASN A 155 0.22 -5.73 1.53
C ASN A 155 0.51 -7.03 2.30
N HIS A 156 0.71 -6.92 3.62
CA HIS A 156 0.95 -8.05 4.53
C HIS A 156 -0.13 -9.15 4.53
N ARG A 157 -1.32 -8.90 3.96
CA ARG A 157 -2.44 -9.84 3.84
C ARG A 157 -2.51 -10.51 2.46
N GLY A 158 -1.62 -10.16 1.54
CA GLY A 158 -1.70 -10.59 0.15
C GLY A 158 -2.73 -9.82 -0.67
N GLU A 159 -3.26 -8.71 -0.18
CA GLU A 159 -4.19 -7.87 -0.95
C GLU A 159 -3.40 -6.93 -1.86
N ARG A 160 -3.84 -6.82 -3.12
CA ARG A 160 -3.16 -5.97 -4.11
C ARG A 160 -3.27 -4.50 -3.72
N ILE A 161 -2.14 -3.80 -3.75
CA ILE A 161 -2.06 -2.36 -3.49
C ILE A 161 -1.58 -1.61 -4.74
N PRO A 162 -2.04 -0.36 -4.95
CA PRO A 162 -1.51 0.48 -6.02
C PRO A 162 -0.05 0.87 -5.72
N LEU A 163 0.80 0.84 -6.74
CA LEU A 163 2.16 1.33 -6.68
C LEU A 163 2.47 2.09 -7.97
N GLU A 164 2.69 3.39 -7.86
CA GLU A 164 2.94 4.27 -9.01
C GLU A 164 4.42 4.21 -9.42
N VAL A 165 4.69 3.99 -10.71
CA VAL A 165 6.06 4.05 -11.23
C VAL A 165 6.40 5.49 -11.59
N VAL A 166 7.41 6.04 -10.92
CA VAL A 166 7.89 7.41 -11.14
C VAL A 166 9.29 7.42 -11.75
N PRO A 167 9.69 8.50 -12.45
CA PRO A 167 11.06 8.66 -12.94
C PRO A 167 12.09 8.52 -11.82
#